data_AF-A0A7V1QAB4-F1
#
_entry.id   AF-A0A7V1QAB4-F1
#
_cell.length_a   1.000
_cell.length_b   1.000
_cell.length_c   1.000
_cell.angle_alpha   90.00
_cell.angle_beta   90.00
_cell.angle_gamma   90.00
#
_symmetry.space_group_name_H-M   'P 1'
#
loop_
_entity.id
_entity.type
_entity.pdbx_description
1 polymer ?
#
loop_
_entity_poly.entity_id
_entity_poly.type
_entity_poly.pdbx_seq_one_letter_code
_entity_poly.pdbx_strand_id
1 'polypeptide(L)'
;MSGRVAPAKRPRIEPRKRPPEERIRDFLEVSLELTAEEAQSEAARCIKCKNPACEQACPLNNRIRDWLVLTAEGRFLEAAECSRQTSNMPEICGRICPQDRLCEGACVLGIKYEPVAIGAIEWFINEYAFRQLGGIPHPEIAPATGERVAVVGAGPAGLACAEELVKRGYRVTVFEAWPFPGGLLIYGIPNFKLEKWVVERRIAYLRALGVEFVCGIRIGEHVTLDDLFAQGYSAIFLGTGATIPKRPKIEGIELKGIHDALPFLIRNNVEQRFLPPGDWRRDDLTGKTVVVLGGGDTAMDSLRTARRLGAARVICAYRRDEENMPGSRREVKAAKEEGVEFLWLTNPVRFIGDENGWVRKVECIRMELGEPDEEGRR
;
A
#
# COMPACT_ATOMS: atom_id res chain seq x y z
N MET A 1 12.04 44.95 8.03
CA MET A 1 12.14 43.61 8.64
C MET A 1 10.80 42.92 8.49
N SER A 2 10.57 42.21 7.38
CA SER A 2 9.32 41.46 7.16
C SER A 2 9.27 40.30 8.17
N GLY A 3 8.21 40.26 8.98
CA GLY A 3 8.06 39.27 10.06
C GLY A 3 8.13 37.85 9.52
N ARG A 4 9.17 37.09 9.91
CA ARG A 4 9.27 35.67 9.56
C ARG A 4 8.14 34.93 10.27
N VAL A 5 7.19 34.39 9.50
CA VAL A 5 6.14 33.51 10.01
C VAL A 5 6.80 32.29 10.65
N ALA A 6 6.42 31.98 11.90
CA ALA A 6 6.90 30.80 12.61
C ALA A 6 6.68 29.54 11.75
N PRO A 7 7.65 28.62 11.64
CA PRO A 7 7.55 27.45 10.76
C PRO A 7 6.24 26.67 10.88
N ALA A 8 5.77 26.44 12.10
CA ALA A 8 4.51 25.74 12.40
C ALA A 8 3.25 26.39 11.80
N LYS A 9 3.30 27.68 11.42
CA LYS A 9 2.18 28.43 10.85
C LYS A 9 2.21 28.50 9.32
N ARG A 10 3.22 27.93 8.66
CA ARG A 10 3.30 27.91 7.20
C ARG A 10 2.16 27.05 6.63
N PRO A 11 1.84 27.12 5.33
CA PRO A 11 0.97 26.13 4.67
C PRO A 11 1.66 24.77 4.59
N ARG A 12 0.90 23.66 4.69
CA ARG A 12 1.46 22.31 4.55
C ARG A 12 1.98 22.13 3.12
N ILE A 13 3.16 21.55 2.99
CA ILE A 13 3.73 21.17 1.69
C ILE A 13 3.36 19.71 1.45
N GLU A 14 2.44 19.50 0.51
CA GLU A 14 2.06 18.17 0.06
C GLU A 14 2.89 17.76 -1.16
N PRO A 15 3.17 16.46 -1.33
CA PRO A 15 3.69 15.92 -2.58
C PRO A 15 2.88 16.41 -3.77
N ARG A 16 3.58 17.00 -4.75
CA ARG A 16 2.96 17.41 -6.01
C ARG A 16 2.36 16.18 -6.70
N LYS A 17 1.25 16.35 -7.42
CA LYS A 17 0.62 15.25 -8.14
C LYS A 17 0.62 15.55 -9.62
N ARG A 18 0.75 14.50 -10.43
CA ARG A 18 0.50 14.57 -11.87
C ARG A 18 -0.94 15.04 -12.14
N PRO A 19 -1.19 15.85 -13.18
CA PRO A 19 -2.53 16.28 -13.55
C PRO A 19 -3.47 15.09 -13.81
N PRO A 20 -4.76 15.15 -13.41
CA PRO A 20 -5.71 14.06 -13.64
C PRO A 20 -5.79 13.59 -15.10
N GLU A 21 -5.84 14.52 -16.06
CA GLU A 21 -5.95 14.27 -17.49
C GLU A 21 -4.75 13.51 -18.09
N GLU A 22 -3.58 13.63 -17.46
CA GLU A 22 -2.37 12.89 -17.82
C GLU A 22 -2.33 11.53 -17.10
N ARG A 23 -2.53 11.53 -15.78
CA ARG A 23 -2.30 10.35 -14.92
C ARG A 23 -3.32 9.23 -15.10
N ILE A 24 -4.46 9.50 -15.75
CA ILE A 24 -5.44 8.46 -16.13
C ILE A 24 -5.03 7.69 -17.38
N ARG A 25 -3.98 8.11 -18.10
CA ARG A 25 -3.56 7.48 -19.37
C ARG A 25 -2.48 6.41 -19.20
N ASP A 26 -1.93 6.28 -18.00
CA ASP A 26 -0.89 5.32 -17.66
C ASP A 26 -1.03 4.87 -16.21
N PHE A 27 -0.12 3.98 -15.80
CA PHE A 27 -0.07 3.41 -14.46
C PHE A 27 1.10 3.97 -13.63
N LEU A 28 1.76 5.05 -14.07
CA LEU A 28 2.91 5.60 -13.35
C LEU A 28 2.47 6.26 -12.04
N GLU A 29 3.39 6.33 -11.06
CA GLU A 29 3.16 6.94 -9.75
C GLU A 29 2.54 8.34 -9.88
N VAL A 30 1.45 8.59 -9.12
CA VAL A 30 0.72 9.86 -9.20
C VAL A 30 1.38 10.96 -8.40
N SER A 31 1.87 10.62 -7.21
CA SER A 31 2.56 11.55 -6.34
C SER A 31 4.01 11.69 -6.81
N LEU A 32 4.55 12.90 -6.67
CA LEU A 32 5.94 13.23 -6.95
C LEU A 32 6.64 13.53 -5.63
N GLU A 33 7.88 13.07 -5.53
CA GLU A 33 8.71 13.29 -4.35
C GLU A 33 8.89 14.79 -4.06
N LEU A 34 9.00 15.14 -2.78
CA LEU A 34 9.40 16.49 -2.35
C LEU A 34 10.82 16.81 -2.84
N THR A 35 11.10 18.08 -3.12
CA THR A 35 12.49 18.54 -3.22
C THR A 35 13.16 18.57 -1.84
N ALA A 36 14.48 18.71 -1.81
CA ALA A 36 15.22 18.84 -0.56
C ALA A 36 14.78 20.06 0.25
N GLU A 37 14.52 21.18 -0.43
CA GLU A 37 14.05 22.43 0.19
C GLU A 37 12.62 22.28 0.72
N GLU A 38 11.75 21.62 -0.05
CA GLU A 38 10.37 21.30 0.36
C GLU A 38 10.37 20.41 1.60
N ALA A 39 11.16 19.33 1.60
CA ALA A 39 11.27 18.41 2.73
C ALA A 39 11.83 19.08 3.99
N GLN A 40 12.88 19.90 3.87
CA GLN A 40 13.41 20.69 5.00
C GLN A 40 12.36 21.65 5.55
N SER A 41 11.67 22.38 4.67
CA SER A 41 10.67 23.37 5.07
C SER A 41 9.46 22.72 5.74
N GLU A 42 8.99 21.59 5.23
CA GLU A 42 7.89 20.82 5.82
C GLU A 42 8.29 20.22 7.17
N ALA A 43 9.49 19.62 7.25
CA ALA A 43 10.01 19.07 8.51
C ALA A 43 10.16 20.15 9.60
N ALA A 44 10.55 21.37 9.21
CA ALA A 44 10.70 22.51 10.13
C ALA A 44 9.37 22.95 10.79
N ARG A 45 8.21 22.54 10.27
CA ARG A 45 6.90 22.77 10.92
C ARG A 45 6.72 21.97 12.20
N CYS A 46 7.45 20.86 12.35
CA CYS A 46 7.38 20.00 13.53
C CYS A 46 7.66 20.81 14.80
N ILE A 47 6.74 20.76 15.75
CA ILE A 47 6.84 21.50 17.02
C ILE A 47 7.63 20.76 18.10
N LYS A 48 8.26 19.63 17.75
CA LYS A 48 9.14 18.84 18.63
C LYS A 48 8.47 18.49 19.96
N CYS A 49 7.26 17.92 19.89
CA CYS A 49 6.46 17.55 21.06
C CYS A 49 7.30 16.77 22.09
N LYS A 50 7.13 17.10 23.38
CA LYS A 50 7.74 16.33 24.47
C LYS A 50 7.27 14.87 24.45
N ASN A 51 5.96 14.69 24.29
CA ASN A 51 5.30 13.39 24.11
C ASN A 51 4.75 13.32 22.68
N PRO A 52 5.48 12.72 21.72
CA PRO A 52 5.09 12.74 20.32
C PRO A 52 3.98 11.72 20.04
N ALA A 53 2.72 12.18 20.04
CA ALA A 53 1.54 11.34 19.73
C ALA A 53 1.62 10.68 18.34
N CYS A 54 2.32 11.30 17.38
CA CYS A 54 2.56 10.71 16.07
C CYS A 54 3.37 9.41 16.13
N GLU A 55 4.31 9.29 17.07
CA GLU A 55 5.11 8.07 17.26
C GLU A 55 4.25 6.95 17.87
N GLN A 56 3.42 7.29 18.86
CA GLN A 56 2.48 6.34 19.49
C GLN A 56 1.42 5.82 18.53
N ALA A 57 0.96 6.66 17.60
CA ALA A 57 0.00 6.29 16.58
C ALA A 57 0.64 5.53 15.39
N CYS A 58 1.97 5.50 15.30
CA CYS A 58 2.66 4.66 14.33
C CYS A 58 2.74 3.23 14.87
N PRO A 59 2.22 2.21 14.15
CA PRO A 59 2.28 0.82 14.62
C PRO A 59 3.72 0.31 14.86
N LEU A 60 4.71 0.92 14.21
CA LEU A 60 6.12 0.60 14.36
C LEU A 60 6.82 1.41 15.47
N ASN A 61 6.10 2.35 16.11
CA ASN A 61 6.66 3.34 17.03
C ASN A 61 7.88 4.05 16.43
N ASN A 62 7.78 4.42 15.15
CA ASN A 62 8.85 5.12 14.44
C ASN A 62 9.30 6.36 15.22
N ARG A 63 10.60 6.64 15.23
CA ARG A 63 11.22 7.81 15.90
C ARG A 63 10.99 9.12 15.12
N ILE A 64 9.72 9.41 14.81
CA ILE A 64 9.27 10.45 13.88
C ILE A 64 9.86 11.81 14.23
N ARG A 65 9.83 12.20 15.52
CA ARG A 65 10.38 13.49 15.92
C ARG A 65 11.86 13.60 15.57
N ASP A 66 12.63 12.55 15.80
CA ASP A 66 14.08 12.57 15.67
C ASP A 66 14.49 12.72 14.20
N TRP A 67 13.92 11.93 13.28
CA TRP A 67 14.23 12.07 11.85
C TRP A 67 13.60 13.30 11.21
N LEU A 68 12.49 13.84 11.73
CA LEU A 68 12.00 15.17 11.31
C LEU A 68 12.98 16.30 11.71
N VAL A 69 13.57 16.25 12.91
CA VAL A 69 14.58 17.24 13.33
C VAL A 69 15.80 17.18 12.43
N LEU A 70 16.32 15.97 12.17
CA LEU A 70 17.46 15.76 11.27
C LEU A 70 17.15 16.25 9.85
N THR A 71 15.93 16.00 9.35
CA THR A 71 15.50 16.48 8.04
C THR A 71 15.45 18.00 7.99
N ALA A 72 14.92 18.67 9.01
CA ALA A 72 14.87 20.14 9.07
C ALA A 72 16.27 20.79 9.11
N GLU A 73 17.27 20.05 9.60
CA GLU A 73 18.68 20.45 9.62
C GLU A 73 19.43 20.12 8.31
N GLY A 74 18.76 19.48 7.35
CA GLY A 74 19.36 19.02 6.09
C GLY A 74 20.22 17.75 6.20
N ARG A 75 20.17 17.08 7.36
CA ARG A 75 20.93 15.85 7.66
C ARG A 75 20.19 14.60 7.18
N PHE A 76 19.91 14.55 5.87
CA PHE A 76 18.99 13.55 5.30
C PHE A 76 19.45 12.11 5.42
N LEU A 77 20.76 11.84 5.29
CA LEU A 77 21.30 10.48 5.45
C LEU A 77 21.10 9.95 6.87
N GLU A 78 21.34 10.80 7.86
CA GLU A 78 21.13 10.46 9.27
C GLU A 78 19.63 10.33 9.59
N ALA A 79 18.79 11.14 8.97
CA ALA A 79 17.34 11.03 9.09
C ALA A 79 16.84 9.68 8.54
N ALA A 80 17.33 9.27 7.38
CA ALA A 80 17.00 7.98 6.77
C ALA A 80 17.51 6.80 7.61
N GLU A 81 18.71 6.91 8.18
CA GLU A 81 19.24 5.92 9.12
C GLU A 81 18.32 5.78 10.33
N CYS A 82 17.92 6.88 10.95
CA CYS A 82 17.00 6.90 12.07
C CYS A 82 15.62 6.28 11.71
N SER A 83 15.08 6.59 10.53
CA SER A 83 13.82 6.02 10.04
C SER A 83 13.89 4.49 9.86
N ARG A 84 15.04 3.94 9.44
CA ARG A 84 15.25 2.50 9.23
C ARG A 84 15.43 1.70 10.53
N GLN A 85 15.67 2.35 11.67
CA GLN A 85 15.87 1.65 12.95
C GLN A 85 14.63 0.88 13.42
N THR A 86 13.43 1.35 13.07
CA THR A 86 12.15 0.79 13.52
C THR A 86 11.31 0.25 12.36
N SER A 87 11.71 0.51 11.11
CA SER A 87 10.97 0.11 9.91
C SER A 87 11.85 -0.67 8.95
N ASN A 88 11.42 -1.88 8.59
CA ASN A 88 12.07 -2.66 7.55
C ASN A 88 11.80 -2.10 6.15
N MET A 89 10.69 -1.39 5.89
CA MET A 89 10.31 -0.95 4.54
C MET A 89 9.84 0.51 4.49
N PRO A 90 10.62 1.49 5.02
CA PRO A 90 10.18 2.88 5.09
C PRO A 90 9.96 3.52 3.72
N GLU A 91 10.68 3.07 2.69
CA GLU A 91 10.45 3.48 1.30
C GLU A 91 9.06 3.10 0.79
N ILE A 92 8.45 2.04 1.33
CA ILE A 92 7.09 1.61 0.99
C ILE A 92 6.08 2.33 1.91
N CYS A 93 6.31 2.30 3.22
CA CYS A 93 5.42 2.88 4.23
C CYS A 93 5.15 4.37 3.98
N GLY A 94 6.17 5.16 3.63
CA GLY A 94 6.01 6.58 3.31
C GLY A 94 5.03 6.85 2.16
N ARG A 95 4.89 5.90 1.21
CA ARG A 95 3.99 6.01 0.06
C ARG A 95 2.55 5.59 0.37
N ILE A 96 2.38 4.47 1.06
CA ILE A 96 1.09 3.75 1.10
C ILE A 96 0.41 3.71 2.47
N CYS A 97 1.08 4.08 3.56
CA CYS A 97 0.43 4.11 4.87
C CYS A 97 -0.79 5.07 4.85
N PRO A 98 -1.88 4.77 5.55
CA PRO A 98 -2.99 5.70 5.73
C PRO A 98 -2.64 6.71 6.82
N GLN A 99 -1.72 7.65 6.55
CA GLN A 99 -1.16 8.51 7.59
C GLN A 99 -2.21 9.37 8.30
N ASP A 100 -3.30 9.72 7.61
CA ASP A 100 -4.45 10.46 8.13
C ASP A 100 -5.15 9.74 9.30
N ARG A 101 -4.98 8.42 9.41
CA ARG A 101 -5.50 7.60 10.51
C ARG A 101 -4.41 7.12 11.48
N LEU A 102 -3.15 7.45 11.18
CA LEU A 102 -1.99 7.03 11.94
C LEU A 102 -1.24 8.28 12.43
N CYS A 103 0.04 8.39 12.08
CA CYS A 103 0.96 9.39 12.59
C CYS A 103 0.54 10.84 12.28
N GLU A 104 -0.01 11.12 11.10
CA GLU A 104 -0.44 12.48 10.74
C GLU A 104 -1.80 12.83 11.38
N GLY A 105 -2.70 11.85 11.49
CA GLY A 105 -3.96 11.99 12.22
C GLY A 105 -3.76 12.31 13.71
N ALA A 106 -2.70 11.77 14.31
CA ALA A 106 -2.32 12.03 15.70
C ALA A 106 -1.37 13.24 15.88
N CYS A 107 -1.00 13.94 14.80
CA CYS A 107 -0.06 15.05 14.89
C CYS A 107 -0.68 16.21 15.67
N VAL A 108 -0.05 16.59 16.79
CA VAL A 108 -0.52 17.69 17.66
C VAL A 108 -0.64 19.03 16.92
N LEU A 109 0.19 19.25 15.90
CA LEU A 109 0.08 20.43 15.04
C LEU A 109 -1.29 20.52 14.35
N GLY A 110 -1.86 19.36 14.00
CA GLY A 110 -3.17 19.18 13.40
C GLY A 110 -4.36 19.73 14.21
N ILE A 111 -4.17 19.99 15.52
CA ILE A 111 -5.22 20.56 16.38
C ILE A 111 -5.54 22.01 15.99
N LYS A 112 -4.53 22.77 15.56
CA LYS A 112 -4.65 24.21 15.26
C LYS A 112 -4.31 24.57 13.83
N TYR A 113 -3.47 23.77 13.18
CA TYR A 113 -2.98 23.96 11.81
C TYR A 113 -3.10 22.65 11.05
N GLU A 114 -2.51 22.57 9.86
CA GLU A 114 -2.38 21.30 9.16
C GLU A 114 -1.26 20.44 9.77
N PRO A 115 -1.45 19.11 9.88
CA PRO A 115 -0.42 18.21 10.40
C PRO A 115 0.82 18.22 9.49
N VAL A 116 1.96 17.78 10.04
CA VAL A 116 3.20 17.62 9.27
C VAL A 116 3.00 16.48 8.26
N ALA A 117 3.47 16.63 7.02
CA ALA A 117 3.43 15.57 6.00
C ALA A 117 4.50 14.47 6.26
N ILE A 118 4.33 13.74 7.36
CA ILE A 118 5.25 12.72 7.87
C ILE A 118 5.55 11.67 6.80
N GLY A 119 4.53 11.13 6.12
CA GLY A 119 4.73 10.11 5.10
C GLY A 119 5.55 10.60 3.90
N ALA A 120 5.32 11.85 3.49
CA ALA A 120 6.05 12.47 2.39
C ALA A 120 7.54 12.68 2.72
N ILE A 121 7.84 13.06 3.96
CA ILE A 121 9.22 13.22 4.42
C ILE A 121 9.90 11.86 4.57
N GLU A 122 9.22 10.84 5.13
CA GLU A 122 9.76 9.47 5.22
C GLU A 122 10.09 8.91 3.83
N TRP A 123 9.22 9.16 2.85
CA TRP A 123 9.48 8.81 1.46
C TRP A 123 10.74 9.53 0.93
N PHE A 124 10.80 10.85 1.06
CA PHE A 124 11.92 11.66 0.57
C PHE A 124 13.27 11.23 1.16
N ILE A 125 13.39 11.12 2.50
CA ILE A 125 14.68 10.83 3.13
C ILE A 125 15.23 9.45 2.71
N ASN A 126 14.34 8.47 2.54
CA ASN A 126 14.75 7.11 2.16
C ASN A 126 15.11 6.99 0.68
N GLU A 127 14.41 7.70 -0.22
CA GLU A 127 14.83 7.77 -1.63
C GLU A 127 16.10 8.60 -1.81
N TYR A 128 16.25 9.70 -1.05
CA TYR A 128 17.48 10.47 -1.02
C TYR A 128 18.67 9.59 -0.61
N ALA A 129 18.55 8.87 0.51
CA ALA A 129 19.60 7.96 0.97
C ALA A 129 19.92 6.86 -0.05
N PHE A 130 18.90 6.25 -0.65
CA PHE A 130 19.11 5.25 -1.71
C PHE A 130 19.93 5.81 -2.88
N ARG A 131 19.60 7.02 -3.37
CA ARG A 131 20.32 7.66 -4.47
C ARG A 131 21.76 8.02 -4.11
N GLN A 132 21.99 8.55 -2.90
CA GLN A 132 23.33 8.96 -2.47
C GLN A 132 24.26 7.78 -2.18
N LEU A 133 23.71 6.68 -1.66
CA LEU A 133 24.49 5.50 -1.24
C LEU A 133 24.57 4.42 -2.34
N GLY A 134 23.80 4.57 -3.42
CA GLY A 134 23.74 3.60 -4.52
C GLY A 134 23.01 2.30 -4.18
N GLY A 135 22.25 2.27 -3.08
CA GLY A 135 21.66 1.05 -2.55
C GLY A 135 20.95 1.25 -1.22
N ILE A 136 20.23 0.23 -0.75
CA ILE A 136 19.78 0.18 0.64
C ILE A 136 20.99 -0.25 1.49
N PRO A 137 21.36 0.48 2.56
CA PRO A 137 22.50 0.13 3.39
C PRO A 137 22.40 -1.26 3.98
N HIS A 138 23.50 -2.01 3.91
CA HIS A 138 23.60 -3.33 4.53
C HIS A 138 23.81 -3.16 6.04
N PRO A 139 23.03 -3.88 6.88
CA PRO A 139 23.24 -3.89 8.32
C PRO A 139 24.44 -4.77 8.65
N GLU A 140 24.95 -4.62 9.86
CA GLU A 140 25.82 -5.65 10.44
C GLU A 140 25.02 -6.94 10.64
N ILE A 141 25.60 -8.06 10.18
CA ILE A 141 25.01 -9.39 10.33
C ILE A 141 25.71 -10.07 11.50
N ALA A 142 24.92 -10.56 12.47
CA ALA A 142 25.45 -11.32 13.59
C ALA A 142 26.12 -12.64 13.13
N PRO A 143 27.04 -13.22 13.92
CA PRO A 143 27.64 -14.52 13.59
C PRO A 143 26.59 -15.59 13.30
N ALA A 144 26.90 -16.48 12.36
CA ALA A 144 25.98 -17.53 11.94
C ALA A 144 25.53 -18.40 13.12
N THR A 145 24.23 -18.63 13.24
CA THR A 145 23.66 -19.49 14.29
C THR A 145 23.79 -20.98 13.96
N GLY A 146 23.98 -21.32 12.68
CA GLY A 146 23.92 -22.68 12.17
C GLY A 146 22.48 -23.18 11.90
N GLU A 147 21.47 -22.41 12.32
CA GLU A 147 20.06 -22.79 12.24
C GLU A 147 19.40 -22.29 10.94
N ARG A 148 18.43 -23.06 10.42
CA ARG A 148 17.66 -22.72 9.21
C ARG A 148 16.22 -22.36 9.57
N VAL A 149 15.70 -21.28 9.00
CA VAL A 149 14.30 -20.85 9.20
C VAL A 149 13.58 -20.73 7.87
N ALA A 150 12.39 -21.34 7.79
CA ALA A 150 11.51 -21.20 6.64
C ALA A 150 10.49 -20.08 6.88
N VAL A 151 10.29 -19.24 5.88
CA VAL A 151 9.28 -18.17 5.89
C VAL A 151 8.29 -18.46 4.78
N VAL A 152 7.03 -18.74 5.11
CA VAL A 152 5.99 -19.10 4.14
C VAL A 152 5.15 -17.86 3.79
N GLY A 153 5.29 -17.40 2.55
CA GLY A 153 4.68 -16.18 2.01
C GLY A 153 5.68 -15.01 1.96
N ALA A 154 5.84 -14.43 0.78
CA ALA A 154 6.75 -13.31 0.52
C ALA A 154 6.05 -11.95 0.52
N GLY A 155 4.97 -11.80 1.31
CA GLY A 155 4.35 -10.50 1.57
C GLY A 155 5.14 -9.66 2.59
N PRO A 156 4.68 -8.44 2.93
CA PRO A 156 5.37 -7.54 3.84
C PRO A 156 5.83 -8.20 5.16
N ALA A 157 4.98 -9.02 5.78
CA ALA A 157 5.30 -9.72 7.01
C ALA A 157 6.45 -10.72 6.84
N GLY A 158 6.43 -11.53 5.77
CA GLY A 158 7.49 -12.49 5.48
C GLY A 158 8.80 -11.80 5.13
N LEU A 159 8.77 -10.71 4.35
CA LEU A 159 9.96 -9.94 4.00
C LEU A 159 10.61 -9.30 5.24
N ALA A 160 9.81 -8.68 6.13
CA ALA A 160 10.30 -8.12 7.39
C ALA A 160 10.86 -9.21 8.31
N CYS A 161 10.15 -10.34 8.45
CA CYS A 161 10.61 -11.48 9.24
C CYS A 161 11.95 -12.01 8.72
N ALA A 162 12.10 -12.18 7.41
CA ALA A 162 13.32 -12.66 6.78
C ALA A 162 14.50 -11.70 7.02
N GLU A 163 14.27 -10.39 6.87
CA GLU A 163 15.29 -9.37 7.13
C GLU A 163 15.80 -9.44 8.58
N GLU A 164 14.86 -9.50 9.52
CA GLU A 164 15.16 -9.54 10.95
C GLU A 164 15.86 -10.84 11.37
N LEU A 165 15.52 -11.97 10.77
CA LEU A 165 16.18 -13.26 11.03
C LEU A 165 17.60 -13.28 10.44
N VAL A 166 17.80 -12.79 9.21
CA VAL A 166 19.13 -12.76 8.59
C VAL A 166 20.08 -11.84 9.36
N LYS A 167 19.63 -10.66 9.82
CA LYS A 167 20.42 -9.79 10.70
C LYS A 167 20.93 -10.50 11.96
N ARG A 168 20.18 -11.48 12.46
CA ARG A 168 20.50 -12.29 13.65
C ARG A 168 21.33 -13.54 13.35
N GLY A 169 21.80 -13.72 12.10
CA GLY A 169 22.70 -14.81 11.72
C GLY A 169 22.00 -16.13 11.34
N TYR A 170 20.67 -16.14 11.21
CA TYR A 170 19.94 -17.33 10.72
C TYR A 170 20.05 -17.49 9.21
N ARG A 171 20.06 -18.73 8.73
CA ARG A 171 19.90 -19.02 7.29
C ARG A 171 18.42 -19.05 6.95
N VAL A 172 17.96 -18.12 6.10
CA VAL A 172 16.53 -17.94 5.81
C VAL A 172 16.19 -18.32 4.38
N THR A 173 15.14 -19.13 4.22
CA THR A 173 14.51 -19.40 2.92
C THR A 173 13.06 -18.93 2.96
N VAL A 174 12.69 -18.06 2.02
CA VAL A 174 11.31 -17.59 1.82
C VAL A 174 10.65 -18.41 0.72
N PHE A 175 9.55 -19.08 1.04
CA PHE A 175 8.73 -19.84 0.10
C PHE A 175 7.53 -19.01 -0.35
N GLU A 176 7.33 -18.91 -1.67
CA GLU A 176 6.27 -18.10 -2.27
C GLU A 176 5.50 -18.92 -3.32
N ALA A 177 4.17 -18.84 -3.27
CA ALA A 177 3.29 -19.55 -4.19
C ALA A 177 3.28 -18.90 -5.58
N TRP A 178 3.46 -17.58 -5.67
CA TRP A 178 3.53 -16.84 -6.91
C TRP A 178 4.94 -16.87 -7.53
N PRO A 179 5.09 -16.55 -8.83
CA PRO A 179 6.40 -16.54 -9.49
C PRO A 179 7.36 -15.49 -8.94
N PHE A 180 6.87 -14.39 -8.37
CA PHE A 180 7.68 -13.29 -7.88
C PHE A 180 7.32 -12.89 -6.44
N PRO A 181 8.31 -12.63 -5.56
CA PRO A 181 8.05 -12.27 -4.17
C PRO A 181 7.56 -10.82 -4.02
N GLY A 182 6.77 -10.56 -2.97
CA GLY A 182 6.25 -9.22 -2.64
C GLY A 182 4.77 -9.22 -2.25
N GLY A 183 4.05 -10.33 -2.47
CA GLY A 183 2.63 -10.45 -2.13
C GLY A 183 1.80 -9.31 -2.73
N LEU A 184 0.91 -8.70 -1.93
CA LEU A 184 0.06 -7.60 -2.40
C LEU A 184 0.84 -6.33 -2.78
N LEU A 185 2.11 -6.16 -2.41
CA LEU A 185 2.93 -5.04 -2.87
C LEU A 185 3.17 -5.11 -4.40
N ILE A 186 3.33 -6.33 -4.91
CA ILE A 186 3.43 -6.61 -6.35
C ILE A 186 2.03 -6.77 -6.94
N TYR A 187 1.25 -7.70 -6.39
CA TYR A 187 0.06 -8.20 -7.07
C TYR A 187 -1.20 -7.35 -6.81
N GLY A 188 -1.31 -6.68 -5.66
CA GLY A 188 -2.51 -5.97 -5.24
C GLY A 188 -2.48 -4.47 -5.51
N ILE A 189 -1.56 -3.76 -4.85
CA ILE A 189 -1.47 -2.29 -4.87
C ILE A 189 -1.05 -1.83 -6.27
N PRO A 190 -1.77 -0.93 -6.94
CA PRO A 190 -1.41 -0.47 -8.29
C PRO A 190 -0.09 0.32 -8.38
N ASN A 191 0.60 0.27 -9.54
CA ASN A 191 1.82 1.07 -9.80
C ASN A 191 1.63 2.57 -9.55
N PHE A 192 0.44 3.10 -9.83
CA PHE A 192 0.14 4.52 -9.64
C PHE A 192 0.13 4.96 -8.16
N LYS A 193 0.26 4.01 -7.22
CA LYS A 193 0.49 4.22 -5.77
C LYS A 193 1.85 3.70 -5.30
N LEU A 194 2.34 2.61 -5.88
CA LEU A 194 3.60 1.97 -5.52
C LEU A 194 4.19 1.27 -6.75
N GLU A 195 5.21 1.89 -7.33
CA GLU A 195 5.96 1.34 -8.44
C GLU A 195 6.66 0.03 -8.10
N LYS A 196 6.65 -0.94 -9.02
CA LYS A 196 7.15 -2.30 -8.72
C LYS A 196 8.64 -2.35 -8.51
N TRP A 197 9.38 -1.47 -9.18
CA TRP A 197 10.83 -1.40 -9.01
C TRP A 197 11.24 -1.09 -7.55
N VAL A 198 10.39 -0.41 -6.77
CA VAL A 198 10.63 -0.16 -5.33
C VAL A 198 10.62 -1.48 -4.55
N VAL A 199 9.69 -2.38 -4.88
CA VAL A 199 9.58 -3.71 -4.28
C VAL A 199 10.70 -4.62 -4.80
N GLU A 200 10.99 -4.59 -6.11
CA GLU A 200 12.10 -5.35 -6.70
C GLU A 200 13.45 -4.99 -6.05
N ARG A 201 13.68 -3.70 -5.78
CA ARG A 201 14.84 -3.21 -5.02
C ARG A 201 14.90 -3.84 -3.63
N ARG A 202 13.77 -3.88 -2.90
CA ARG A 202 13.70 -4.50 -1.56
C ARG A 202 14.02 -5.99 -1.62
N ILE A 203 13.50 -6.71 -2.61
CA ILE A 203 13.80 -8.14 -2.81
C ILE A 203 15.28 -8.35 -3.16
N ALA A 204 15.85 -7.51 -4.03
CA ALA A 204 17.26 -7.57 -4.38
C ALA A 204 18.16 -7.33 -3.15
N TYR A 205 17.80 -6.36 -2.31
CA TYR A 205 18.47 -6.11 -1.03
C TYR A 205 18.45 -7.35 -0.13
N LEU A 206 17.28 -7.99 0.07
CA LEU A 206 17.19 -9.19 0.90
C LEU A 206 18.01 -10.36 0.36
N ARG A 207 18.04 -10.54 -0.98
CA ARG A 207 18.92 -11.52 -1.62
C ARG A 207 20.40 -11.21 -1.35
N ALA A 208 20.79 -9.93 -1.40
CA ALA A 208 22.15 -9.50 -1.11
C ALA A 208 22.55 -9.72 0.36
N LEU A 209 21.58 -9.79 1.28
CA LEU A 209 21.81 -10.21 2.67
C LEU A 209 21.89 -11.74 2.84
N GLY A 210 21.61 -12.53 1.80
CA GLY A 210 21.64 -13.99 1.84
C GLY A 210 20.28 -14.66 2.06
N VAL A 211 19.16 -13.92 1.95
CA VAL A 211 17.82 -14.52 1.93
C VAL A 211 17.63 -15.29 0.63
N GLU A 212 17.33 -16.58 0.73
CA GLU A 212 16.97 -17.42 -0.41
C GLU A 212 15.46 -17.30 -0.70
N PHE A 213 15.07 -17.21 -1.97
CA PHE A 213 13.66 -17.19 -2.38
C PHE A 213 13.34 -18.40 -3.26
N VAL A 214 12.36 -19.20 -2.84
CA VAL A 214 11.83 -20.34 -3.58
C VAL A 214 10.40 -20.00 -3.99
N CYS A 215 10.25 -19.53 -5.22
CA CYS A 215 8.97 -19.09 -5.79
C CYS A 215 8.28 -20.21 -6.58
N GLY A 216 6.98 -20.01 -6.88
CA GLY A 216 6.16 -20.99 -7.59
C GLY A 216 5.87 -22.27 -6.80
N ILE A 217 6.11 -22.26 -5.48
CA ILE A 217 5.88 -23.41 -4.59
C ILE A 217 4.84 -23.02 -3.56
N ARG A 218 3.71 -23.73 -3.56
CA ARG A 218 2.67 -23.56 -2.56
C ARG A 218 2.82 -24.57 -1.45
N ILE A 219 3.15 -24.08 -0.25
CA ILE A 219 3.18 -24.88 0.97
C ILE A 219 1.77 -25.34 1.33
N GLY A 220 1.63 -26.63 1.66
CA GLY A 220 0.35 -27.33 1.85
C GLY A 220 -0.16 -28.07 0.61
N GLU A 221 0.36 -27.77 -0.58
CA GLU A 221 0.03 -28.50 -1.82
C GLU A 221 1.25 -29.21 -2.42
N HIS A 222 2.38 -28.51 -2.57
CA HIS A 222 3.61 -29.07 -3.15
C HIS A 222 4.56 -29.63 -2.09
N VAL A 223 4.61 -28.98 -0.93
CA VAL A 223 5.48 -29.32 0.22
C VAL A 223 4.69 -29.05 1.49
N THR A 224 4.71 -29.97 2.45
CA THR A 224 4.02 -29.78 3.74
C THR A 224 4.93 -29.10 4.78
N LEU A 225 4.37 -28.71 5.93
CA LEU A 225 5.19 -28.18 7.03
C LEU A 225 6.12 -29.25 7.61
N ASP A 226 5.66 -30.50 7.69
CA ASP A 226 6.45 -31.63 8.17
C ASP A 226 7.63 -31.92 7.24
N ASP A 227 7.44 -31.80 5.92
CA ASP A 227 8.53 -31.91 4.95
C ASP A 227 9.61 -30.83 5.16
N LEU A 228 9.22 -29.61 5.54
CA LEU A 228 10.17 -28.54 5.84
C LEU A 228 10.95 -28.87 7.13
N PHE A 229 10.29 -29.34 8.18
CA PHE A 229 11.01 -29.81 9.37
C PHE A 229 11.96 -30.97 9.05
N ALA A 230 11.52 -31.94 8.24
CA ALA A 230 12.35 -33.06 7.79
C ALA A 230 13.55 -32.61 6.93
N GLN A 231 13.44 -31.49 6.20
CA GLN A 231 14.54 -30.86 5.47
C GLN A 231 15.52 -30.08 6.37
N GLY A 232 15.32 -30.10 7.69
CA GLY A 232 16.20 -29.49 8.68
C GLY A 232 15.94 -28.00 8.92
N TYR A 233 14.73 -27.50 8.66
CA TYR A 233 14.31 -26.18 9.13
C TYR A 233 13.91 -26.28 10.61
N SER A 234 14.48 -25.41 11.45
CA SER A 234 14.30 -25.43 12.90
C SER A 234 13.04 -24.67 13.34
N ALA A 235 12.57 -23.74 12.49
CA ALA A 235 11.35 -22.98 12.72
C ALA A 235 10.69 -22.59 11.38
N ILE A 236 9.38 -22.33 11.45
CA ILE A 236 8.57 -21.89 10.31
C ILE A 236 7.75 -20.67 10.71
N PHE A 237 7.83 -19.59 9.95
CA PHE A 237 6.94 -18.43 10.04
C PHE A 237 5.86 -18.50 8.96
N LEU A 238 4.59 -18.28 9.32
CA LEU A 238 3.46 -18.28 8.38
C LEU A 238 2.96 -16.86 8.13
N GLY A 239 3.20 -16.36 6.92
CA GLY A 239 2.86 -15.01 6.46
C GLY A 239 2.06 -15.01 5.15
N THR A 240 1.11 -15.93 4.99
CA THR A 240 0.37 -16.18 3.74
C THR A 240 -0.68 -15.13 3.36
N GLY A 241 -1.00 -14.21 4.28
CA GLY A 241 -2.00 -13.17 4.06
C GLY A 241 -3.44 -13.69 3.93
N ALA A 242 -4.35 -12.79 3.50
CA ALA A 242 -5.78 -13.07 3.31
C ALA A 242 -6.17 -12.88 1.85
N THR A 243 -6.25 -13.98 1.09
CA THR A 243 -6.44 -13.97 -0.37
C THR A 243 -7.82 -14.44 -0.82
N ILE A 244 -8.64 -14.96 0.10
CA ILE A 244 -9.97 -15.48 -0.20
C ILE A 244 -10.98 -14.32 -0.29
N PRO A 245 -11.63 -14.11 -1.45
CA PRO A 245 -12.61 -13.03 -1.60
C PRO A 245 -13.88 -13.35 -0.80
N LYS A 246 -14.49 -12.30 -0.24
CA LYS A 246 -15.82 -12.38 0.37
C LYS A 246 -16.87 -12.03 -0.69
N ARG A 247 -17.56 -13.03 -1.23
CA ARG A 247 -18.67 -12.81 -2.17
C ARG A 247 -19.99 -12.61 -1.41
N PRO A 248 -20.76 -11.56 -1.71
CA PRO A 248 -22.08 -11.38 -1.14
C PRO A 248 -23.08 -12.38 -1.77
N LYS A 249 -24.07 -12.82 -0.98
CA LYS A 249 -25.16 -13.68 -1.47
C LYS A 249 -26.22 -12.82 -2.17
N ILE A 250 -25.92 -12.41 -3.40
CA ILE A 250 -26.79 -11.57 -4.23
C ILE A 250 -27.22 -12.35 -5.47
N GLU A 251 -28.49 -12.27 -5.83
CA GLU A 251 -29.01 -12.89 -7.04
C GLU A 251 -28.27 -12.37 -8.29
N GLY A 252 -27.86 -13.28 -9.18
CA GLY A 252 -27.13 -12.93 -10.41
C GLY A 252 -25.62 -12.70 -10.23
N ILE A 253 -25.04 -12.97 -9.06
CA ILE A 253 -23.59 -12.78 -8.80
C ILE A 253 -22.67 -13.61 -9.73
N GLU A 254 -23.18 -14.70 -10.31
CA GLU A 254 -22.44 -15.59 -11.23
C GLU A 254 -22.52 -15.15 -12.70
N LEU A 255 -23.17 -14.01 -13.01
CA LEU A 255 -23.22 -13.47 -14.37
C LEU A 255 -21.82 -13.10 -14.89
N LYS A 256 -21.62 -13.24 -16.21
CA LYS A 256 -20.36 -12.84 -16.86
C LYS A 256 -20.15 -11.33 -16.73
N GLY A 257 -18.90 -10.91 -16.53
CA GLY A 257 -18.52 -9.51 -16.33
C GLY A 257 -18.55 -9.05 -14.87
N ILE A 258 -18.91 -9.93 -13.94
CA ILE A 258 -18.72 -9.72 -12.50
C ILE A 258 -17.35 -10.27 -12.11
N HIS A 259 -16.55 -9.46 -11.42
CA HIS A 259 -15.18 -9.79 -11.07
C HIS A 259 -14.94 -9.57 -9.58
N ASP A 260 -14.24 -10.51 -8.94
CA ASP A 260 -13.61 -10.26 -7.65
C ASP A 260 -12.47 -9.24 -7.83
N ALA A 261 -12.36 -8.30 -6.88
CA ALA A 261 -11.44 -7.18 -7.02
C ALA A 261 -9.96 -7.62 -7.06
N LEU A 262 -9.57 -8.62 -6.25
CA LEU A 262 -8.18 -9.06 -6.22
C LEU A 262 -7.73 -9.67 -7.57
N PRO A 263 -8.41 -10.66 -8.17
CA PRO A 263 -8.09 -11.12 -9.51
C PRO A 263 -8.08 -10.02 -10.58
N PHE A 264 -9.04 -9.08 -10.51
CA PHE A 264 -9.07 -7.92 -11.41
C PHE A 264 -7.82 -7.05 -11.27
N LEU A 265 -7.42 -6.72 -10.04
CA LEU A 265 -6.21 -5.94 -9.79
C LEU A 265 -4.96 -6.69 -10.25
N ILE A 266 -4.81 -7.97 -9.89
CA ILE A 266 -3.64 -8.79 -10.28
C ILE A 266 -3.44 -8.77 -11.80
N ARG A 267 -4.50 -9.03 -12.56
CA ARG A 267 -4.44 -9.06 -14.03
C ARG A 267 -4.01 -7.72 -14.64
N ASN A 268 -4.46 -6.61 -14.06
CA ASN A 268 -4.31 -5.29 -14.68
C ASN A 268 -3.15 -4.45 -14.11
N ASN A 269 -2.62 -4.84 -12.96
CA ASN A 269 -1.60 -4.09 -12.24
C ASN A 269 -0.18 -4.38 -12.73
N VAL A 270 0.14 -5.65 -13.00
CA VAL A 270 1.53 -6.08 -13.23
C VAL A 270 1.80 -6.46 -14.69
N GLU A 271 3.08 -6.47 -15.04
CA GLU A 271 3.56 -7.03 -16.29
C GLU A 271 3.47 -8.56 -16.29
N GLN A 272 3.41 -9.17 -17.48
CA GLN A 272 3.34 -10.62 -17.67
C GLN A 272 4.46 -11.38 -16.93
N ARG A 273 5.65 -10.79 -16.82
CA ARG A 273 6.82 -11.42 -16.16
C ARG A 273 6.59 -11.75 -14.68
N PHE A 274 5.63 -11.10 -14.02
CA PHE A 274 5.29 -11.36 -12.62
C PHE A 274 4.23 -12.45 -12.45
N LEU A 275 3.48 -12.76 -13.51
CA LEU A 275 2.31 -13.62 -13.46
C LEU A 275 2.69 -15.06 -13.80
N PRO A 276 1.95 -16.05 -13.27
CA PRO A 276 2.16 -17.44 -13.65
C PRO A 276 1.84 -17.65 -15.13
N PRO A 277 2.38 -18.70 -15.78
CA PRO A 277 2.05 -19.02 -17.16
C PRO A 277 0.54 -19.08 -17.40
N GLY A 278 0.04 -18.39 -18.42
CA GLY A 278 -1.39 -18.33 -18.73
C GLY A 278 -1.78 -17.11 -19.55
N ASP A 279 -3.06 -17.01 -19.89
CA ASP A 279 -3.61 -15.86 -20.61
C ASP A 279 -4.04 -14.76 -19.61
N TRP A 280 -3.10 -13.85 -19.33
CA TRP A 280 -3.32 -12.70 -18.45
C TRP A 280 -3.43 -11.39 -19.22
N ARG A 281 -4.16 -11.38 -20.35
CA ARG A 281 -4.43 -10.12 -21.07
C ARG A 281 -5.12 -9.13 -20.15
N ARG A 282 -4.69 -7.86 -20.21
CA ARG A 282 -5.39 -6.77 -19.52
C ARG A 282 -6.81 -6.66 -20.04
N ASP A 283 -7.72 -6.27 -19.15
CA ASP A 283 -9.11 -6.04 -19.51
C ASP A 283 -9.22 -4.79 -20.38
N ASP A 284 -9.93 -4.88 -21.51
CA ASP A 284 -10.34 -3.71 -22.29
C ASP A 284 -11.72 -3.26 -21.81
N LEU A 285 -11.74 -2.10 -21.13
CA LEU A 285 -12.96 -1.50 -20.62
C LEU A 285 -13.45 -0.35 -21.49
N THR A 286 -12.89 -0.15 -22.69
CA THR A 286 -13.27 0.91 -23.62
C THR A 286 -14.77 0.89 -23.89
N GLY A 287 -15.43 2.03 -23.70
CA GLY A 287 -16.87 2.18 -23.91
C GLY A 287 -17.76 1.54 -22.83
N LYS A 288 -17.18 0.87 -21.82
CA LYS A 288 -17.94 0.18 -20.78
C LYS A 288 -18.27 1.09 -19.60
N THR A 289 -19.37 0.77 -18.90
CA THR A 289 -19.66 1.29 -17.57
C THR A 289 -19.23 0.26 -16.54
N VAL A 290 -18.41 0.68 -15.58
CA VAL A 290 -17.89 -0.18 -14.50
C VAL A 290 -18.49 0.28 -13.18
N VAL A 291 -19.07 -0.64 -12.43
CA VAL A 291 -19.55 -0.40 -11.07
C VAL A 291 -18.67 -1.20 -10.10
N VAL A 292 -18.00 -0.50 -9.18
CA VAL A 292 -17.23 -1.12 -8.10
C VAL A 292 -18.06 -1.06 -6.82
N LEU A 293 -18.22 -2.21 -6.18
CA LEU A 293 -18.99 -2.36 -4.95
C LEU A 293 -18.05 -2.32 -3.73
N GLY A 294 -18.19 -1.30 -2.89
CA GLY A 294 -17.39 -1.14 -1.67
C GLY A 294 -16.69 0.21 -1.57
N GLY A 295 -16.12 0.49 -0.40
CA GLY A 295 -15.52 1.80 -0.09
C GLY A 295 -14.12 1.74 0.54
N GLY A 296 -13.46 0.57 0.55
CA GLY A 296 -12.09 0.43 1.06
C GLY A 296 -11.02 0.77 0.01
N ASP A 297 -9.74 0.66 0.39
CA ASP A 297 -8.63 0.93 -0.53
C ASP A 297 -8.65 0.01 -1.76
N THR A 298 -9.03 -1.27 -1.60
CA THR A 298 -9.22 -2.19 -2.75
C THR A 298 -10.26 -1.66 -3.74
N ALA A 299 -11.33 -1.00 -3.26
CA ALA A 299 -12.33 -0.39 -4.13
C ALA A 299 -11.75 0.83 -4.86
N MET A 300 -11.02 1.70 -4.14
CA MET A 300 -10.35 2.86 -4.76
C MET A 300 -9.35 2.43 -5.82
N ASP A 301 -8.55 1.40 -5.54
CA ASP A 301 -7.57 0.85 -6.47
C ASP A 301 -8.27 0.27 -7.71
N SER A 302 -9.40 -0.42 -7.53
CA SER A 302 -10.20 -0.96 -8.63
C SER A 302 -10.83 0.12 -9.50
N LEU A 303 -11.41 1.17 -8.88
CA LEU A 303 -12.01 2.32 -9.56
C LEU A 303 -10.98 3.05 -10.44
N ARG A 304 -9.83 3.38 -9.85
CA ARG A 304 -8.75 4.11 -10.51
C ARG A 304 -8.06 3.28 -11.59
N THR A 305 -7.99 1.96 -11.39
CA THR A 305 -7.54 1.01 -12.42
C THR A 305 -8.53 0.96 -13.59
N ALA A 306 -9.83 0.84 -13.32
CA ALA A 306 -10.85 0.80 -14.36
C ALA A 306 -10.85 2.07 -15.24
N ARG A 307 -10.63 3.25 -14.65
CA ARG A 307 -10.44 4.50 -15.41
C ARG A 307 -9.27 4.43 -16.37
N ARG A 308 -8.13 3.86 -15.94
CA ARG A 308 -6.92 3.70 -16.77
C ARG A 308 -7.07 2.65 -17.87
N LEU A 309 -8.00 1.72 -17.73
CA LEU A 309 -8.34 0.73 -18.75
C LEU A 309 -9.38 1.22 -19.77
N GLY A 310 -9.68 2.53 -19.79
CA GLY A 310 -10.54 3.15 -20.80
C GLY A 310 -12.04 3.10 -20.52
N ALA A 311 -12.46 2.71 -19.31
CA ALA A 311 -13.87 2.71 -18.92
C ALA A 311 -14.52 4.08 -19.16
N ALA A 312 -15.58 4.12 -19.97
CA ALA A 312 -16.29 5.35 -20.30
C ALA A 312 -16.88 6.00 -19.05
N ARG A 313 -17.42 5.17 -18.15
CA ARG A 313 -18.01 5.59 -16.87
C ARG A 313 -17.59 4.64 -15.77
N VAL A 314 -17.17 5.18 -14.62
CA VAL A 314 -16.76 4.39 -13.46
C VAL A 314 -17.51 4.89 -12.24
N ILE A 315 -18.18 3.98 -11.55
CA ILE A 315 -19.10 4.27 -10.45
C ILE A 315 -18.67 3.49 -9.22
N CYS A 316 -18.50 4.19 -8.11
CA CYS A 316 -18.39 3.61 -6.78
C CYS A 316 -19.80 3.50 -6.18
N ALA A 317 -20.28 2.29 -5.88
CA ALA A 317 -21.49 2.09 -5.10
C ALA A 317 -21.11 1.69 -3.67
N TYR A 318 -21.45 2.54 -2.71
CA TYR A 318 -21.09 2.34 -1.31
C TYR A 318 -22.30 2.50 -0.41
N ARG A 319 -22.46 1.56 0.52
CA ARG A 319 -23.65 1.44 1.38
C ARG A 319 -23.74 2.49 2.50
N ARG A 320 -22.65 3.23 2.76
CA ARG A 320 -22.59 4.34 3.74
C ARG A 320 -22.30 5.66 3.03
N ASP A 321 -22.07 6.71 3.80
CA ASP A 321 -21.65 8.02 3.29
C ASP A 321 -20.12 8.14 3.13
N GLU A 322 -19.66 9.33 2.75
CA GLU A 322 -18.24 9.61 2.56
C GLU A 322 -17.46 9.65 3.87
N GLU A 323 -18.06 10.17 4.95
CA GLU A 323 -17.41 10.29 6.26
C GLU A 323 -17.07 8.91 6.84
N ASN A 324 -17.95 7.94 6.63
CA ASN A 324 -17.81 6.56 7.09
C ASN A 324 -17.07 5.66 6.08
N MET A 325 -16.41 6.21 5.06
CA MET A 325 -15.68 5.44 4.04
C MET A 325 -14.33 4.94 4.59
N PRO A 326 -14.06 3.62 4.56
CA PRO A 326 -12.83 3.06 5.09
C PRO A 326 -11.62 3.18 4.14
N GLY A 327 -11.78 3.60 2.89
CA GLY A 327 -10.65 3.91 2.01
C GLY A 327 -9.90 5.16 2.48
N SER A 328 -8.61 5.27 2.17
CA SER A 328 -7.84 6.48 2.49
C SER A 328 -8.49 7.72 1.87
N ARG A 329 -8.61 8.80 2.66
CA ARG A 329 -9.19 10.08 2.19
C ARG A 329 -8.44 10.62 0.96
N ARG A 330 -7.12 10.38 0.89
CA ARG A 330 -6.27 10.76 -0.24
C ARG A 330 -6.68 10.04 -1.52
N GLU A 331 -6.97 8.74 -1.41
CA GLU A 331 -7.33 7.89 -2.54
C GLU A 331 -8.76 8.16 -3.02
N VAL A 332 -9.69 8.42 -2.09
CA VAL A 332 -11.06 8.87 -2.43
C VAL A 332 -11.03 10.19 -3.19
N LYS A 333 -10.26 11.17 -2.72
CA LYS A 333 -10.07 12.45 -3.41
C LYS A 333 -9.47 12.25 -4.80
N ALA A 334 -8.42 11.41 -4.91
CA ALA A 334 -7.79 11.11 -6.19
C ALA A 334 -8.75 10.44 -7.19
N ALA A 335 -9.60 9.53 -6.73
CA ALA A 335 -10.62 8.90 -7.56
C ALA A 335 -11.66 9.91 -8.08
N LYS A 336 -12.13 10.84 -7.22
CA LYS A 336 -13.03 11.93 -7.63
C LYS A 336 -12.40 12.83 -8.69
N GLU A 337 -11.15 13.25 -8.48
CA GLU A 337 -10.36 14.04 -9.44
C GLU A 337 -10.19 13.31 -10.79
N GLU A 338 -10.14 11.97 -10.79
CA GLU A 338 -10.02 11.13 -11.99
C GLU A 338 -11.37 10.83 -12.69
N GLY A 339 -12.45 11.46 -12.22
CA GLY A 339 -13.78 11.40 -12.82
C GLY A 339 -14.62 10.19 -12.38
N VAL A 340 -14.33 9.61 -11.21
CA VAL A 340 -15.17 8.54 -10.63
C VAL A 340 -16.42 9.14 -9.99
N GLU A 341 -17.57 8.57 -10.32
CA GLU A 341 -18.86 8.91 -9.72
C GLU A 341 -19.07 8.11 -8.43
N PHE A 342 -19.65 8.74 -7.41
CA PHE A 342 -19.93 8.09 -6.13
C PHE A 342 -21.44 8.04 -5.87
N LEU A 343 -21.96 6.83 -5.70
CA LEU A 343 -23.30 6.54 -5.25
C LEU A 343 -23.24 6.14 -3.76
N TRP A 344 -23.40 7.13 -2.90
CA TRP A 344 -23.52 6.96 -1.45
C TRP A 344 -24.84 6.28 -1.08
N LEU A 345 -24.87 5.69 0.13
CA LEU A 345 -26.06 5.03 0.67
C LEU A 345 -26.71 4.07 -0.36
N THR A 346 -25.89 3.31 -1.06
CA THR A 346 -26.32 2.43 -2.16
C THR A 346 -25.84 1.02 -1.90
N ASN A 347 -26.78 0.08 -1.78
CA ASN A 347 -26.49 -1.33 -1.59
C ASN A 347 -27.07 -2.16 -2.75
N PRO A 348 -26.26 -2.99 -3.43
CA PRO A 348 -26.74 -3.86 -4.49
C PRO A 348 -27.61 -4.99 -3.92
N VAL A 349 -28.69 -5.33 -4.61
CA VAL A 349 -29.62 -6.41 -4.22
C VAL A 349 -29.84 -7.45 -5.30
N ARG A 350 -29.58 -7.13 -6.57
CA ARG A 350 -29.65 -8.07 -7.69
C ARG A 350 -28.82 -7.62 -8.88
N PHE A 351 -28.20 -8.56 -9.59
CA PHE A 351 -27.60 -8.33 -10.90
C PHE A 351 -28.49 -8.92 -11.99
N ILE A 352 -28.73 -8.16 -13.05
CA ILE A 352 -29.63 -8.54 -14.14
C ILE A 352 -28.81 -8.73 -15.40
N GLY A 353 -28.90 -9.92 -15.98
CA GLY A 353 -28.17 -10.33 -17.18
C GLY A 353 -28.89 -9.98 -18.47
N ASP A 354 -28.16 -10.03 -19.58
CA ASP A 354 -28.72 -10.12 -20.93
C ASP A 354 -28.96 -11.58 -21.36
N GLU A 355 -29.44 -11.75 -22.59
CA GLU A 355 -29.69 -13.07 -23.21
C GLU A 355 -28.45 -13.97 -23.33
N ASN A 356 -27.24 -13.40 -23.27
CA ASN A 356 -25.96 -14.11 -23.37
C ASN A 356 -25.32 -14.39 -21.99
N GLY A 357 -26.02 -14.03 -20.91
CA GLY A 357 -25.59 -14.20 -19.53
C GLY A 357 -24.57 -13.17 -19.06
N TRP A 358 -24.44 -12.03 -19.75
CA TRP A 358 -23.59 -10.91 -19.31
C TRP A 358 -24.36 -9.94 -18.44
N VAL A 359 -23.70 -9.42 -17.39
CA VAL A 359 -24.31 -8.40 -16.54
C VAL A 359 -24.63 -7.15 -17.35
N ARG A 360 -25.89 -6.71 -17.27
CA ARG A 360 -26.40 -5.52 -17.98
C ARG A 360 -26.85 -4.42 -17.03
N LYS A 361 -27.38 -4.79 -15.86
CA LYS A 361 -27.84 -3.84 -14.83
C LYS A 361 -27.52 -4.36 -13.43
N VAL A 362 -27.33 -3.43 -12.50
CA VAL A 362 -27.33 -3.69 -11.06
C VAL A 362 -28.52 -2.98 -10.44
N GLU A 363 -29.36 -3.73 -9.75
CA GLU A 363 -30.47 -3.22 -8.96
C GLU A 363 -29.97 -2.94 -7.55
N CYS A 364 -30.24 -1.72 -7.07
CA CYS A 364 -29.76 -1.25 -5.78
C CYS A 364 -30.92 -0.68 -4.96
N ILE A 365 -30.78 -0.76 -3.63
CA ILE A 365 -31.62 -0.04 -2.69
C ILE A 365 -30.88 1.16 -2.12
N ARG A 366 -31.63 2.18 -1.70
CA ARG A 366 -31.11 3.30 -0.92
C ARG A 366 -31.09 2.94 0.55
N MET A 367 -29.98 3.27 1.20
CA MET A 367 -29.75 3.03 2.62
C MET A 367 -30.04 4.30 3.43
N GLU A 368 -30.28 4.13 4.71
CA GLU A 368 -30.25 5.19 5.72
C GLU A 368 -29.18 4.80 6.76
N LEU A 369 -28.47 5.79 7.31
CA LEU A 369 -27.43 5.53 8.30
C LEU A 369 -28.07 5.15 9.65
N GLY A 370 -27.50 4.14 10.29
CA GLY A 370 -27.98 3.66 11.57
C GLY A 370 -27.21 4.24 12.76
N GLU A 371 -27.30 3.52 13.86
CA GLU A 371 -26.38 3.68 14.98
C GLU A 371 -24.96 3.23 14.59
N PRO A 372 -23.91 3.82 15.18
CA PRO A 372 -22.54 3.40 14.94
C PRO A 372 -22.31 1.90 15.21
N ASP A 373 -21.52 1.26 14.33
CA ASP A 373 -21.00 -0.09 14.52
C ASP A 373 -19.87 -0.14 15.56
N GLU A 374 -19.33 -1.32 15.85
CA GLU A 374 -18.21 -1.51 16.79
C GLU A 374 -16.94 -0.71 16.42
N GLU A 375 -16.80 -0.33 15.15
CA GLU A 375 -15.71 0.50 14.64
C GLU A 375 -16.08 2.00 14.63
N GLY A 376 -17.24 2.37 15.20
CA GLY A 376 -17.74 3.74 15.32
C GLY A 376 -18.35 4.30 14.03
N ARG A 377 -18.61 3.47 13.01
CA ARG A 377 -19.12 3.92 11.71
C ARG A 377 -20.61 3.67 11.57
N ARG A 378 -21.34 4.60 10.96
CA ARG A 378 -22.79 4.57 10.84
C ARG A 378 -23.31 3.88 9.57
#